data_AF-A0A355GKT2-F1
#
_entry.id   AF-A0A355GKT2-F1
#
_cell.length_a   1.000
_cell.length_b   1.000
_cell.length_c   1.000
_cell.angle_alpha   90.00
_cell.angle_beta   90.00
_cell.angle_gamma   90.00
#
_symmetry.space_group_name_H-M   'P 1'
#
loop_
_entity.id
_entity.type
_entity.pdbx_description
1 polymer ?
#
loop_
_entity_poly.entity_id
_entity_poly.type
_entity_poly.pdbx_seq_one_letter_code
_entity_poly.pdbx_strand_id
1 'polypeptide(L)'
;MRRFSKQLSVVFTMLICAGSGVSMADAAPPESRTKAFSTGAFDPFIDYINGRIRQGWEDNEVEPSAVASDEEWLRRVHLDLIGQIPSAEMVEQFSKDRDPAKRSKMIDKLLEDPAYVQNFTNVWTNLLIGRRTPRRVSRNGMQKFLREAFAKNRPWDEIVQDLVTAEGHFEENGAVNYLLAQMQNNDEAVQVTAATTRLFLGIQVQCTQCHNHPFNDWKQNQFWEYNSFFRQMRPVNHRKTDPKTGRQIDDYSEIVATGFNGPVYYEKRSGLMQVAYPIFEDQKVDPQSGVERRKE
;
A
#
# COMPACT_ATOMS: atom_id res chain seq x y z
N MET A 1 -41.77 15.26 -52.44
CA MET A 1 -41.00 16.19 -53.29
C MET A 1 -39.57 15.69 -53.39
N ARG A 2 -39.08 15.47 -54.62
CA ARG A 2 -37.68 15.44 -55.14
C ARG A 2 -36.56 14.84 -54.26
N ARG A 3 -35.61 14.01 -54.73
CA ARG A 3 -35.30 13.22 -55.94
C ARG A 3 -33.93 12.55 -55.63
N PHE A 4 -33.75 11.27 -56.00
CA PHE A 4 -32.54 10.63 -56.59
C PHE A 4 -31.15 10.83 -55.96
N SER A 5 -30.50 9.76 -55.47
CA SER A 5 -29.61 8.83 -56.21
C SER A 5 -28.32 9.45 -56.74
N LYS A 6 -27.18 8.86 -56.35
CA LYS A 6 -26.11 8.42 -57.28
C LYS A 6 -25.11 7.50 -56.59
N GLN A 7 -25.09 6.24 -57.02
CA GLN A 7 -23.88 5.42 -57.09
C GLN A 7 -22.87 6.08 -58.04
N LEU A 8 -21.58 5.89 -57.79
CA LEU A 8 -20.56 5.91 -58.85
C LEU A 8 -19.48 4.87 -58.52
N SER A 9 -19.42 3.82 -59.33
CA SER A 9 -18.25 2.96 -59.51
C SER A 9 -17.63 3.30 -60.86
N VAL A 10 -16.32 3.56 -60.91
CA VAL A 10 -15.41 3.50 -62.09
C VAL A 10 -14.02 3.25 -61.48
N VAL A 11 -13.41 2.07 -61.51
CA VAL A 11 -12.78 1.29 -62.61
C VAL A 11 -11.45 1.89 -63.12
N PHE A 12 -10.39 1.10 -62.84
CA PHE A 12 -9.08 0.94 -63.51
C PHE A 12 -8.10 2.11 -63.63
N THR A 13 -6.87 1.91 -63.14
CA THR A 13 -5.71 1.70 -64.02
C THR A 13 -4.62 0.96 -63.26
N MET A 14 -4.31 -0.25 -63.70
CA MET A 14 -3.17 -1.05 -63.30
C MET A 14 -1.95 -0.47 -64.04
N LEU A 15 -1.05 0.21 -63.33
CA LEU A 15 0.27 0.56 -63.85
C LEU A 15 1.27 -0.44 -63.28
N ILE A 16 1.72 -1.36 -64.13
CA ILE A 16 2.86 -2.23 -63.88
C ILE A 16 4.11 -1.36 -64.11
N CYS A 17 4.71 -0.88 -63.02
CA CYS A 17 6.10 -0.44 -63.03
C CYS A 17 6.96 -1.56 -62.46
N ALA A 18 7.67 -2.25 -63.36
CA ALA A 18 8.77 -3.12 -63.01
C ALA A 18 9.87 -2.26 -62.35
N GLY A 19 10.02 -2.41 -61.04
CA GLY A 19 11.08 -1.81 -60.25
C GLY A 19 11.71 -2.88 -59.38
N SER A 20 12.94 -3.25 -59.71
CA SER A 20 13.81 -4.14 -58.94
C SER A 20 13.96 -3.60 -57.52
N GLY A 21 13.33 -4.24 -56.54
CA GLY A 21 13.35 -3.80 -55.14
C GLY A 21 13.34 -5.01 -54.22
N VAL A 22 14.52 -5.31 -53.69
CA VAL A 22 14.84 -6.07 -52.47
C VAL A 22 13.68 -6.90 -51.89
N SER A 23 13.84 -8.22 -51.92
CA SER A 23 13.08 -9.17 -51.11
C SER A 23 13.19 -8.74 -49.64
N MET A 24 12.16 -8.09 -49.11
CA MET A 24 11.95 -8.05 -47.67
C MET A 24 11.52 -9.44 -47.26
N ALA A 25 12.50 -10.24 -46.83
CA ALA A 25 12.22 -11.40 -46.02
C ALA A 25 11.35 -10.92 -44.85
N ASP A 26 10.19 -11.54 -44.67
CA ASP A 26 9.38 -11.41 -43.46
C ASP A 26 10.28 -11.69 -42.25
N ALA A 27 10.78 -10.64 -41.63
CA ALA A 27 11.43 -10.74 -40.34
C ALA A 27 10.32 -11.04 -39.35
N ALA A 28 10.29 -12.29 -38.87
CA ALA A 28 9.46 -12.67 -37.74
C ALA A 28 9.61 -11.63 -36.62
N PRO A 29 8.52 -11.28 -35.90
CA PRO A 29 8.60 -10.37 -34.77
C PRO A 29 9.70 -10.85 -33.83
N PRO A 30 10.51 -9.94 -33.24
CA PRO A 30 11.61 -10.34 -32.39
C PRO A 30 11.07 -11.26 -31.31
N GLU A 31 11.57 -12.51 -31.28
CA GLU A 31 11.27 -13.43 -30.21
C GLU A 31 11.47 -12.70 -28.89
N SER A 32 10.40 -12.61 -28.11
CA SER A 32 10.43 -12.19 -26.73
C SER A 32 11.56 -12.96 -26.05
N ARG A 33 12.70 -12.30 -25.82
CA ARG A 33 13.77 -12.83 -24.98
C ARG A 33 13.32 -12.75 -23.52
N THR A 34 12.23 -13.43 -23.20
CA THR A 34 11.81 -13.76 -21.85
C THR A 34 12.63 -14.95 -21.39
N LYS A 35 13.92 -14.71 -21.13
CA LYS A 35 14.55 -15.53 -20.09
C LYS A 35 13.98 -15.02 -18.77
N ALA A 36 13.09 -15.83 -18.18
CA ALA A 36 12.56 -15.59 -16.86
C ALA A 36 13.73 -15.34 -15.90
N PHE A 37 13.67 -14.18 -15.26
CA PHE A 37 14.65 -13.77 -14.28
C PHE A 37 14.28 -14.44 -12.96
N SER A 38 15.20 -15.26 -12.42
CA SER A 38 14.99 -16.06 -11.21
C SER A 38 15.94 -15.62 -10.09
N THR A 39 15.42 -15.04 -9.01
CA THR A 39 16.12 -15.00 -7.71
C THR A 39 15.92 -16.29 -6.91
N GLY A 40 15.12 -17.24 -7.42
CA GLY A 40 14.72 -18.44 -6.70
C GLY A 40 13.63 -18.13 -5.66
N ALA A 41 12.66 -19.04 -5.57
CA ALA A 41 11.43 -18.99 -4.77
C ALA A 41 10.37 -17.91 -5.12
N PHE A 42 10.75 -16.78 -5.72
CA PHE A 42 9.82 -15.64 -5.92
C PHE A 42 9.21 -15.49 -7.31
N ASP A 43 9.67 -16.23 -8.33
CA ASP A 43 9.21 -16.04 -9.72
C ASP A 43 7.70 -16.20 -9.90
N PRO A 44 7.03 -17.21 -9.28
CA PRO A 44 5.58 -17.32 -9.39
C PRO A 44 4.85 -16.09 -8.81
N PHE A 45 5.44 -15.45 -7.78
CA PHE A 45 4.87 -14.27 -7.15
C PHE A 45 5.09 -13.01 -7.99
N ILE A 46 6.29 -12.87 -8.57
CA ILE A 46 6.61 -11.79 -9.52
C ILE A 46 5.71 -11.90 -10.75
N ASP A 47 5.54 -13.10 -11.29
CA ASP A 47 4.67 -13.37 -12.44
C ASP A 47 3.20 -13.09 -12.10
N TYR A 48 2.76 -13.45 -10.89
CA TYR A 48 1.43 -13.10 -10.40
C TYR A 48 1.23 -11.58 -10.38
N ILE A 49 2.13 -10.82 -9.75
CA ILE A 49 2.06 -9.35 -9.69
C ILE A 49 2.04 -8.76 -11.10
N ASN A 50 2.98 -9.17 -11.96
CA ASN A 50 3.05 -8.70 -13.34
C ASN A 50 1.78 -9.05 -14.13
N GLY A 51 1.18 -10.21 -13.87
CA GLY A 51 -0.11 -10.60 -14.44
C GLY A 51 -1.24 -9.67 -14.00
N ARG A 52 -1.32 -9.33 -12.70
CA ARG A 52 -2.34 -8.40 -12.17
C ARG A 52 -2.18 -6.99 -12.75
N ILE A 53 -0.95 -6.51 -12.89
CA ILE A 53 -0.67 -5.20 -13.50
C ILE A 53 -1.07 -5.19 -14.98
N ARG A 54 -0.70 -6.21 -15.74
CA ARG A 54 -1.07 -6.34 -17.16
C ARG A 54 -2.58 -6.44 -17.36
N GLN A 55 -3.27 -7.21 -16.53
CA GLN A 55 -4.73 -7.27 -16.55
C GLN A 55 -5.33 -5.87 -16.34
N GLY A 56 -4.81 -5.12 -15.37
CA GLY A 56 -5.25 -3.74 -15.14
C GLY A 56 -5.02 -2.82 -16.34
N TRP A 57 -3.93 -3.00 -17.08
CA TRP A 57 -3.70 -2.27 -18.34
C TRP A 57 -4.70 -2.65 -19.43
N GLU A 58 -4.93 -3.94 -19.64
CA GLU A 58 -5.89 -4.45 -20.63
C GLU A 58 -7.31 -3.98 -20.34
N ASP A 59 -7.78 -4.13 -19.10
CA ASP A 59 -9.13 -3.75 -18.66
C ASP A 59 -9.42 -2.24 -18.82
N ASN A 60 -8.38 -1.42 -18.78
CA ASN A 60 -8.49 0.05 -18.85
C ASN A 60 -7.94 0.63 -20.16
N GLU A 61 -7.61 -0.22 -21.15
CA GLU A 61 -7.06 0.19 -22.45
C GLU A 61 -5.81 1.10 -22.31
N VAL A 62 -4.96 0.79 -21.33
CA VAL A 62 -3.73 1.55 -21.04
C VAL A 62 -2.53 0.88 -21.70
N GLU A 63 -1.80 1.60 -22.52
CA GLU A 63 -0.52 1.13 -23.04
C GLU A 63 0.61 1.37 -22.02
N PRO A 64 1.46 0.36 -21.74
CA PRO A 64 2.58 0.53 -20.83
C PRO A 64 3.67 1.41 -21.44
N SER A 65 4.34 2.18 -20.58
CA SER A 65 5.53 2.96 -20.96
C SER A 65 6.65 2.05 -21.49
N ALA A 66 7.49 2.61 -22.36
CA ALA A 66 8.71 1.96 -22.81
C ALA A 66 9.61 1.55 -21.62
N VAL A 67 10.39 0.50 -21.81
CA VAL A 67 11.35 0.02 -20.81
C VAL A 67 12.35 1.13 -20.49
N ALA A 68 12.52 1.42 -19.20
CA ALA A 68 13.44 2.44 -18.72
C ALA A 68 14.89 2.15 -19.13
N SER A 69 15.63 3.21 -19.47
CA SER A 69 17.08 3.12 -19.69
C SER A 69 17.79 2.67 -18.40
N ASP A 70 19.05 2.26 -18.51
CA ASP A 70 19.80 1.82 -17.33
C ASP A 70 20.03 2.96 -16.33
N GLU A 71 20.26 4.18 -16.81
CA GLU A 71 20.44 5.37 -15.98
C GLU A 71 19.14 5.76 -15.27
N GLU A 72 18.02 5.70 -15.98
CA GLU A 72 16.69 5.96 -15.41
C GLU A 72 16.31 4.92 -14.37
N TRP A 73 16.50 3.63 -14.71
CA TRP A 73 16.21 2.52 -13.80
C TRP A 73 17.07 2.61 -12.54
N LEU A 74 18.38 2.83 -12.69
CA LEU A 74 19.30 2.94 -11.57
C LEU A 74 18.94 4.11 -10.65
N ARG A 75 18.59 5.27 -11.22
CA ARG A 75 18.16 6.43 -10.42
C ARG A 75 16.88 6.12 -9.64
N ARG A 76 15.89 5.46 -10.25
CA ARG A 76 14.61 5.13 -9.60
C ARG A 76 14.82 4.16 -8.44
N VAL A 77 15.51 3.04 -8.67
CA VAL A 77 15.72 2.03 -7.62
C VAL A 77 16.54 2.57 -6.44
N HIS A 78 17.51 3.46 -6.70
CA HIS A 78 18.28 4.12 -5.64
C HIS A 78 17.40 5.06 -4.79
N LEU A 79 16.56 5.88 -5.43
CA LEU A 79 15.64 6.76 -4.71
C LEU A 79 14.59 5.96 -3.93
N ASP A 80 14.07 4.89 -4.51
CA ASP A 80 13.04 4.06 -3.90
C ASP A 80 13.60 3.28 -2.70
N LEU A 81 14.76 2.63 -2.84
CA LEU A 81 15.32 1.78 -1.79
C LEU A 81 16.06 2.59 -0.72
N ILE A 82 16.97 3.48 -1.10
CA ILE A 82 17.87 4.14 -0.14
C ILE A 82 17.66 5.66 -0.04
N GLY A 83 16.74 6.24 -0.82
CA GLY A 83 16.39 7.67 -0.72
C GLY A 83 17.47 8.63 -1.22
N GLN A 84 18.47 8.12 -1.95
CA GLN A 84 19.61 8.90 -2.45
C GLN A 84 19.77 8.68 -3.95
N ILE A 85 20.47 9.56 -4.65
CA ILE A 85 20.80 9.37 -6.08
C ILE A 85 22.13 8.62 -6.21
N PRO A 86 22.33 7.82 -7.28
CA PRO A 86 23.62 7.17 -7.52
C PRO A 86 24.72 8.19 -7.85
N SER A 87 25.97 7.86 -7.54
CA SER A 87 27.12 8.67 -7.94
C SER A 87 27.36 8.58 -9.46
N ALA A 88 28.00 9.60 -10.04
CA ALA A 88 28.32 9.60 -11.47
C ALA A 88 29.16 8.39 -11.90
N GLU A 89 30.14 8.00 -11.07
CA GLU A 89 30.96 6.81 -11.29
C GLU A 89 30.13 5.53 -11.32
N MET A 90 29.18 5.38 -10.38
CA MET A 90 28.31 4.20 -10.34
C MET A 90 27.41 4.12 -11.57
N VAL A 91 26.87 5.25 -12.04
CA VAL A 91 26.08 5.31 -13.28
C VAL A 91 26.91 4.84 -14.47
N GLU A 92 28.15 5.32 -14.59
CA GLU A 92 29.05 4.94 -15.69
C GLU A 92 29.43 3.45 -15.63
N GLN A 93 29.71 2.91 -14.44
CA GLN A 93 30.00 1.49 -14.26
C GLN A 93 28.78 0.63 -14.60
N PHE A 94 27.60 1.03 -14.13
CA PHE A 94 26.35 0.28 -14.35
C PHE A 94 25.91 0.28 -15.82
N SER A 95 26.11 1.38 -16.55
CA SER A 95 25.75 1.45 -17.98
C SER A 95 26.68 0.62 -18.86
N LYS A 96 27.96 0.47 -18.45
CA LYS A 96 28.95 -0.37 -19.15
C LYS A 96 28.80 -1.86 -18.82
N ASP A 97 28.23 -2.20 -17.66
CA ASP A 97 28.01 -3.58 -17.26
C ASP A 97 27.01 -4.28 -18.22
N ARG A 98 27.43 -5.43 -18.76
CA ARG A 98 26.66 -6.27 -19.68
C ARG A 98 26.14 -7.55 -19.03
N ASP A 99 26.40 -7.75 -17.74
CA ASP A 99 25.87 -8.88 -17.01
C ASP A 99 24.32 -8.83 -17.02
N PRO A 100 23.64 -9.86 -17.53
CA PRO A 100 22.17 -9.91 -17.49
C PRO A 100 21.59 -9.85 -16.07
N ALA A 101 22.36 -10.16 -15.03
CA ALA A 101 21.95 -10.11 -13.63
C ALA A 101 22.26 -8.77 -12.92
N LYS A 102 22.82 -7.76 -13.61
CA LYS A 102 23.30 -6.52 -12.97
C LYS A 102 22.24 -5.77 -12.15
N ARG A 103 20.98 -5.73 -12.63
CA ARG A 103 19.87 -5.07 -11.94
C ARG A 103 19.58 -5.73 -10.58
N SER A 104 19.64 -7.04 -10.54
CA SER A 104 19.30 -7.83 -9.36
C SER A 104 20.41 -7.76 -8.33
N LYS A 105 21.66 -7.89 -8.79
CA LYS A 105 22.84 -7.63 -7.94
C LYS A 105 22.82 -6.22 -7.35
N MET A 106 22.35 -5.23 -8.11
CA MET A 106 22.18 -3.87 -7.61
C MET A 106 21.07 -3.79 -6.55
N ILE A 107 19.93 -4.45 -6.75
CA ILE A 107 18.87 -4.53 -5.74
C ILE A 107 19.41 -5.16 -4.45
N ASP A 108 20.08 -6.30 -4.53
CA ASP A 108 20.65 -6.99 -3.36
C ASP A 108 21.61 -6.07 -2.60
N LYS A 109 22.52 -5.40 -3.34
CA LYS A 109 23.45 -4.42 -2.76
C LYS A 109 22.73 -3.26 -2.06
N LEU A 110 21.63 -2.76 -2.63
CA LEU A 110 20.87 -1.65 -2.06
C LEU A 110 20.06 -2.07 -0.83
N LEU A 111 19.52 -3.29 -0.81
CA LEU A 111 18.81 -3.83 0.35
C LEU A 111 19.76 -4.09 1.54
N GLU A 112 21.04 -4.38 1.27
CA GLU A 112 22.09 -4.51 2.29
C GLU A 112 22.66 -3.16 2.77
N ASP A 113 22.37 -2.05 2.08
CA ASP A 113 22.89 -0.73 2.44
C ASP A 113 22.20 -0.19 3.72
N PRO A 114 22.95 0.29 4.74
CA PRO A 114 22.36 0.89 5.93
C PRO A 114 21.40 2.06 5.68
N ALA A 115 21.51 2.73 4.52
CA ALA A 115 20.58 3.77 4.09
C ALA A 115 19.19 3.23 3.75
N TYR A 116 19.04 1.96 3.37
CA TYR A 116 17.74 1.31 3.16
C TYR A 116 16.88 1.39 4.42
N VAL A 117 17.42 0.94 5.55
CA VAL A 117 16.73 0.96 6.85
C VAL A 117 16.33 2.40 7.22
N GLN A 118 17.20 3.37 6.97
CA GLN A 118 16.91 4.78 7.27
C GLN A 118 15.79 5.33 6.38
N ASN A 119 15.86 5.07 5.08
CA ASN A 119 14.87 5.52 4.11
C ASN A 119 13.50 4.90 4.39
N PHE A 120 13.43 3.58 4.55
CA PHE A 120 12.18 2.88 4.84
C PHE A 120 11.58 3.28 6.18
N THR A 121 12.41 3.48 7.22
CA THR A 121 11.93 4.04 8.50
C THR A 121 11.25 5.39 8.29
N ASN A 122 11.83 6.28 7.48
CA ASN A 122 11.26 7.60 7.22
C ASN A 122 9.96 7.53 6.40
N VAL A 123 9.95 6.75 5.32
CA VAL A 123 8.77 6.54 4.46
C VAL A 123 7.61 5.99 5.30
N TRP A 124 7.83 4.90 6.02
CA TRP A 124 6.78 4.25 6.80
C TRP A 124 6.33 5.06 8.01
N THR A 125 7.23 5.77 8.70
CA THR A 125 6.81 6.71 9.76
C THR A 125 5.84 7.75 9.21
N ASN A 126 6.12 8.29 8.02
CA ASN A 126 5.26 9.29 7.40
C ASN A 126 3.92 8.73 6.93
N LEU A 127 3.90 7.48 6.44
CA LEU A 127 2.66 6.80 6.04
C LEU A 127 1.78 6.46 7.26
N LEU A 128 2.39 6.03 8.37
CA LEU A 128 1.68 5.55 9.55
C LEU A 128 1.19 6.68 10.47
N ILE A 129 2.00 7.72 10.68
CA ILE A 129 1.68 8.80 11.65
C ILE A 129 1.72 10.20 11.03
N GLY A 130 1.78 10.32 9.70
CA GLY A 130 1.82 11.59 8.98
C GLY A 130 3.21 12.26 9.00
N ARG A 131 3.37 13.37 8.26
CA ARG A 131 4.63 14.16 8.25
C ARG A 131 4.78 15.08 9.46
N ARG A 132 3.66 15.57 9.99
CA ARG A 132 3.61 16.32 11.25
C ARG A 132 3.19 15.35 12.35
N THR A 133 3.98 15.26 13.41
CA THR A 133 3.65 14.39 14.56
C THR A 133 2.35 14.88 15.22
N PRO A 134 1.32 14.02 15.33
CA PRO A 134 0.11 14.35 16.08
C PRO A 134 0.41 14.58 17.55
N ARG A 135 -0.50 15.25 18.25
CA ARG A 135 -0.41 15.44 19.69
C ARG A 135 -0.45 14.06 20.37
N ARG A 136 0.34 13.89 21.45
CA ARG A 136 0.39 12.64 22.25
C ARG A 136 0.80 11.39 21.46
N VAL A 137 1.65 11.59 20.45
CA VAL A 137 2.30 10.52 19.68
C VAL A 137 3.81 10.74 19.74
N SER A 138 4.55 9.68 19.99
CA SER A 138 6.02 9.66 19.93
C SER A 138 6.50 9.23 18.54
N ARG A 139 6.93 10.20 17.73
CA ARG A 139 7.60 9.91 16.45
C ARG A 139 8.89 9.11 16.67
N ASN A 140 9.63 9.41 17.73
CA ASN A 140 10.87 8.70 18.05
C ASN A 140 10.59 7.23 18.41
N GLY A 141 9.51 6.97 19.18
CA GLY A 141 9.06 5.61 19.49
C GLY A 141 8.72 4.81 18.23
N MET A 142 7.91 5.39 17.33
CA MET A 142 7.58 4.78 16.03
C MET A 142 8.82 4.52 15.17
N GLN A 143 9.71 5.52 15.05
CA GLN A 143 10.96 5.38 14.27
C GLN A 143 11.89 4.32 14.85
N LYS A 144 11.99 4.20 16.17
CA LYS A 144 12.76 3.15 16.82
C LYS A 144 12.21 1.77 16.48
N PHE A 145 10.90 1.57 16.63
CA PHE A 145 10.23 0.32 16.28
C PHE A 145 10.47 -0.08 14.82
N LEU A 146 10.22 0.82 13.87
CA LEU A 146 10.39 0.55 12.44
C LEU A 146 11.85 0.29 12.07
N ARG A 147 12.79 1.09 12.61
CA ARG A 147 14.22 0.91 12.36
C ARG A 147 14.69 -0.46 12.81
N GLU A 148 14.28 -0.90 14.00
CA GLU A 148 14.62 -2.24 14.52
C GLU A 148 13.97 -3.35 13.69
N ALA A 149 12.72 -3.17 13.24
CA ALA A 149 12.02 -4.14 12.41
C ALA A 149 12.68 -4.30 11.03
N PHE A 150 12.98 -3.20 10.35
CA PHE A 150 13.63 -3.23 9.03
C PHE A 150 15.07 -3.71 9.11
N ALA A 151 15.84 -3.32 10.14
CA ALA A 151 17.22 -3.79 10.31
C ALA A 151 17.30 -5.31 10.52
N LYS A 152 16.26 -5.93 11.08
CA LYS A 152 16.17 -7.38 11.30
C LYS A 152 15.48 -8.12 10.13
N ASN A 153 15.06 -7.39 9.09
CA ASN A 153 14.24 -7.92 7.99
C ASN A 153 13.04 -8.75 8.51
N ARG A 154 12.32 -8.20 9.50
CA ARG A 154 11.16 -8.89 10.10
C ARG A 154 10.07 -9.14 9.05
N PRO A 155 9.32 -10.26 9.15
CA PRO A 155 8.16 -10.50 8.30
C PRO A 155 7.15 -9.35 8.40
N TRP A 156 6.59 -8.95 7.26
CA TRP A 156 5.70 -7.79 7.19
C TRP A 156 4.38 -8.03 7.93
N ASP A 157 3.85 -9.24 7.88
CA ASP A 157 2.66 -9.67 8.60
C ASP A 157 2.81 -9.51 10.12
N GLU A 158 3.96 -9.89 10.68
CA GLU A 158 4.26 -9.66 12.11
C GLU A 158 4.33 -8.16 12.45
N ILE A 159 4.93 -7.34 11.58
CA ILE A 159 5.00 -5.88 11.78
C ILE A 159 3.59 -5.28 11.77
N VAL A 160 2.74 -5.69 10.83
CA VAL A 160 1.35 -5.22 10.74
C VAL A 160 0.56 -5.67 11.97
N GLN A 161 0.72 -6.93 12.40
CA GLN A 161 0.09 -7.45 13.60
C GLN A 161 0.47 -6.63 14.84
N ASP A 162 1.77 -6.35 15.02
CA ASP A 162 2.27 -5.50 16.10
C ASP A 162 1.62 -4.10 16.06
N LEU A 163 1.49 -3.50 14.87
CA LEU A 163 0.91 -2.16 14.70
C LEU A 163 -0.58 -2.10 15.03
N VAL A 164 -1.37 -3.06 14.56
CA VAL A 164 -2.84 -3.02 14.69
C VAL A 164 -3.34 -3.56 16.03
N THR A 165 -2.53 -4.35 16.74
CA THR A 165 -2.87 -4.91 18.06
C THR A 165 -2.12 -4.25 19.23
N ALA A 166 -1.27 -3.25 18.95
CA ALA A 166 -0.42 -2.61 19.94
C ALA A 166 -1.16 -2.12 21.21
N GLU A 167 -0.53 -2.34 22.36
CA GLU A 167 -0.97 -1.83 23.66
C GLU A 167 0.21 -1.27 24.47
N GLY A 168 -0.10 -0.46 25.48
CA GLY A 168 0.84 0.08 26.44
C GLY A 168 1.39 1.46 26.07
N HIS A 169 2.48 1.84 26.72
CA HIS A 169 3.06 3.18 26.69
C HIS A 169 3.72 3.51 25.34
N PHE A 170 3.42 4.69 24.80
CA PHE A 170 3.88 5.15 23.46
C PHE A 170 5.40 5.23 23.23
N GLU A 171 6.23 5.25 24.27
CA GLU A 171 7.71 5.26 24.15
C GLU A 171 8.32 3.89 24.46
N GLU A 172 7.61 3.04 25.19
CA GLU A 172 8.08 1.69 25.53
C GLU A 172 7.73 0.72 24.40
N ASN A 173 6.49 0.80 23.91
CA ASN A 173 6.03 0.12 22.71
C ASN A 173 5.82 1.12 21.57
N GLY A 174 6.79 1.19 20.65
CA GLY A 174 6.76 2.12 19.53
C GLY A 174 5.58 1.91 18.57
N ALA A 175 5.06 0.69 18.45
CA ALA A 175 3.96 0.34 17.53
C ALA A 175 2.64 1.04 17.93
N VAL A 176 2.43 1.30 19.22
CA VAL A 176 1.26 2.01 19.80
C VAL A 176 1.00 3.34 19.11
N ASN A 177 2.07 4.01 18.65
CA ASN A 177 1.97 5.31 18.01
C ASN A 177 1.15 5.30 16.71
N TYR A 178 1.02 4.16 16.03
CA TYR A 178 0.13 4.05 14.88
C TYR A 178 -1.32 4.27 15.30
N LEU A 179 -1.80 3.50 16.28
CA LEU A 179 -3.16 3.59 16.79
C LEU A 179 -3.45 4.96 17.41
N LEU A 180 -2.53 5.49 18.22
CA LEU A 180 -2.66 6.83 18.80
C LEU A 180 -2.75 7.92 17.72
N ALA A 181 -2.04 7.78 16.60
CA ALA A 181 -2.12 8.75 15.51
C ALA A 181 -3.48 8.74 14.80
N GLN A 182 -4.17 7.61 14.77
CA GLN A 182 -5.49 7.48 14.13
C GLN A 182 -6.65 7.74 15.10
N MET A 183 -6.47 7.54 16.41
CA MET A 183 -7.50 7.70 17.45
C MET A 183 -7.47 9.09 18.12
N GLN A 184 -7.25 10.14 17.34
CA GLN A 184 -7.19 11.52 17.84
C GLN A 184 -8.58 12.10 18.16
N ASN A 185 -9.62 11.54 17.55
CA ASN A 185 -11.01 11.94 17.72
C ASN A 185 -11.79 10.84 18.44
N ASN A 186 -12.86 11.23 19.13
CA ASN A 186 -13.84 10.28 19.64
C ASN A 186 -14.84 9.93 18.53
N ASP A 187 -14.40 9.12 17.56
CA ASP A 187 -15.14 8.78 16.35
C ASP A 187 -15.49 7.29 16.27
N GLU A 188 -15.52 6.60 17.42
CA GLU A 188 -15.78 5.17 17.51
C GLU A 188 -14.87 4.33 16.59
N ALA A 189 -13.60 4.71 16.47
CA ALA A 189 -12.57 4.01 15.70
C ALA A 189 -12.75 4.06 14.16
N VAL A 190 -13.56 4.99 13.64
CA VAL A 190 -13.75 5.17 12.19
C VAL A 190 -12.44 5.49 11.47
N GLN A 191 -11.64 6.45 11.96
CA GLN A 191 -10.39 6.84 11.30
C GLN A 191 -9.38 5.69 11.24
N VAL A 192 -9.19 4.95 12.34
CA VAL A 192 -8.24 3.83 12.36
C VAL A 192 -8.68 2.68 11.45
N THR A 193 -9.99 2.44 11.34
CA THR A 193 -10.55 1.45 10.39
C THR A 193 -10.22 1.82 8.96
N ALA A 194 -10.49 3.08 8.58
CA ALA A 194 -10.20 3.60 7.24
C ALA A 194 -8.69 3.62 6.93
N ALA A 195 -7.86 4.01 7.90
CA ALA A 195 -6.41 4.05 7.73
C ALA A 195 -5.82 2.64 7.56
N THR A 196 -6.25 1.67 8.37
CA THR A 196 -5.76 0.28 8.35
C THR A 196 -6.09 -0.40 7.02
N THR A 197 -7.36 -0.35 6.63
CA THR A 197 -7.85 -0.95 5.37
C THR A 197 -7.12 -0.37 4.16
N ARG A 198 -6.91 0.94 4.13
CA ARG A 198 -6.15 1.59 3.06
C ARG A 198 -4.67 1.20 3.06
N LEU A 199 -4.00 1.24 4.21
CA LEU A 199 -2.55 1.08 4.30
C LEU A 199 -2.11 -0.38 4.14
N PHE A 200 -2.89 -1.34 4.67
CA PHE A 200 -2.45 -2.74 4.75
C PHE A 200 -3.25 -3.68 3.85
N LEU A 201 -4.51 -3.36 3.54
CA LEU A 201 -5.31 -4.16 2.60
C LEU A 201 -5.28 -3.58 1.18
N GLY A 202 -4.81 -2.34 1.01
CA GLY A 202 -4.79 -1.65 -0.28
C GLY A 202 -6.18 -1.21 -0.76
N ILE A 203 -7.18 -1.16 0.12
CA ILE A 203 -8.58 -0.88 -0.24
C ILE A 203 -9.03 0.43 0.41
N GLN A 204 -9.47 1.37 -0.42
CA GLN A 204 -10.01 2.66 0.04
C GLN A 204 -11.50 2.53 0.35
N VAL A 205 -11.82 2.16 1.59
CA VAL A 205 -13.19 1.88 2.04
C VAL A 205 -13.78 2.96 2.94
N GLN A 206 -13.12 4.09 3.11
CA GLN A 206 -13.61 5.19 3.96
C GLN A 206 -15.01 5.68 3.56
N CYS A 207 -15.32 5.70 2.26
CA CYS A 207 -16.64 6.07 1.76
C CYS A 207 -17.71 5.04 2.17
N THR A 208 -17.29 3.79 2.40
CA THR A 208 -18.17 2.70 2.80
C THR A 208 -18.64 2.77 4.23
N GLN A 209 -18.16 3.72 5.03
CA GLN A 209 -18.79 4.07 6.30
C GLN A 209 -20.29 4.42 6.10
N CYS A 210 -20.62 5.11 5.01
CA CYS A 210 -21.94 5.71 4.81
C CYS A 210 -22.77 5.05 3.69
N HIS A 211 -22.15 4.33 2.74
CA HIS A 211 -22.84 3.68 1.62
C HIS A 211 -22.01 2.57 0.97
N ASN A 212 -22.62 1.63 0.25
CA ASN A 212 -21.84 0.66 -0.53
C ASN A 212 -20.96 1.35 -1.57
N HIS A 213 -19.77 0.81 -1.83
CA HIS A 213 -18.85 1.39 -2.80
C HIS A 213 -19.49 1.37 -4.22
N PRO A 214 -19.35 2.44 -5.02
CA PRO A 214 -20.01 2.53 -6.33
C PRO A 214 -19.39 1.64 -7.42
N PHE A 215 -18.12 1.26 -7.27
CA PHE A 215 -17.34 0.59 -8.32
C PHE A 215 -16.68 -0.73 -7.92
N ASN A 216 -16.91 -1.20 -6.69
CA ASN A 216 -16.39 -2.49 -6.22
C ASN A 216 -17.42 -3.15 -5.29
N ASP A 217 -17.14 -4.37 -4.87
CA ASP A 217 -18.11 -5.17 -4.13
C ASP A 217 -18.25 -4.80 -2.65
N TRP A 218 -17.42 -3.89 -2.13
CA TRP A 218 -17.42 -3.53 -0.72
C TRP A 218 -18.74 -2.88 -0.30
N LYS A 219 -19.32 -3.46 0.75
CA LYS A 219 -20.59 -3.04 1.32
C LYS A 219 -20.38 -2.25 2.60
N GLN A 220 -21.37 -1.43 2.93
CA GLN A 220 -21.33 -0.61 4.13
C GLN A 220 -21.17 -1.44 5.41
N ASN A 221 -21.78 -2.62 5.50
CA ASN A 221 -21.62 -3.49 6.67
C ASN A 221 -20.16 -3.88 6.89
N GLN A 222 -19.42 -4.23 5.83
CA GLN A 222 -18.04 -4.70 5.95
C GLN A 222 -17.15 -3.65 6.64
N PHE A 223 -17.33 -2.36 6.34
CA PHE A 223 -16.62 -1.30 7.09
C PHE A 223 -16.85 -1.41 8.61
N TRP A 224 -18.10 -1.63 9.00
CA TRP A 224 -18.49 -1.74 10.41
C TRP A 224 -18.10 -3.09 11.04
N GLU A 225 -17.93 -4.14 10.24
CA GLU A 225 -17.36 -5.43 10.66
C GLU A 225 -15.89 -5.23 11.05
N TYR A 226 -15.05 -4.63 10.19
CA TYR A 226 -13.66 -4.27 10.52
C TYR A 226 -13.57 -3.24 11.64
N ASN A 227 -14.47 -2.25 11.69
CA ASN A 227 -14.51 -1.28 12.79
C ASN A 227 -14.65 -1.96 14.15
N SER A 228 -15.42 -3.05 14.21
CA SER A 228 -15.66 -3.81 15.44
C SER A 228 -14.38 -4.39 16.07
N PHE A 229 -13.32 -4.62 15.27
CA PHE A 229 -11.99 -5.01 15.75
C PHE A 229 -11.37 -3.91 16.61
N PHE A 230 -11.44 -2.67 16.14
CA PHE A 230 -10.82 -1.51 16.77
C PHE A 230 -11.65 -0.89 17.90
N ARG A 231 -12.90 -1.34 18.10
CA ARG A 231 -13.70 -0.94 19.26
C ARG A 231 -13.26 -1.59 20.57
N GLN A 232 -12.35 -2.58 20.51
CA GLN A 232 -11.76 -3.24 21.67
C GLN A 232 -10.51 -2.53 22.22
N MET A 233 -10.29 -1.28 21.84
CA MET A 233 -9.18 -0.49 22.35
C MET A 233 -9.55 0.98 22.50
N ARG A 234 -8.87 1.69 23.40
CA ARG A 234 -8.99 3.14 23.50
C ARG A 234 -7.67 3.80 23.90
N PRO A 235 -7.44 5.06 23.47
CA PRO A 235 -6.35 5.85 23.99
C PRO A 235 -6.64 6.30 25.43
N VAL A 236 -5.66 6.17 26.31
CA VAL A 236 -5.66 6.75 27.66
C VAL A 236 -4.54 7.77 27.74
N ASN A 237 -4.87 8.95 28.25
CA ASN A 237 -3.94 10.07 28.34
C ASN A 237 -3.63 10.34 29.80
N HIS A 238 -2.36 10.34 30.15
CA HIS A 238 -1.87 10.59 31.49
C HIS A 238 -1.35 12.00 31.59
N ARG A 239 -1.59 12.65 32.73
CA ARG A 239 -1.17 14.02 33.01
C ARG A 239 -0.46 14.06 34.35
N LYS A 240 0.56 14.91 34.43
CA LYS A 240 1.30 15.18 35.66
C LYS A 240 1.30 16.66 36.00
N THR A 241 1.52 16.97 37.27
CA THR A 241 1.71 18.34 37.72
C THR A 241 3.11 18.81 37.34
N ASP A 242 3.20 19.93 36.62
CA ASP A 242 4.47 20.60 36.38
C ASP A 242 4.98 21.20 37.71
N PRO A 243 6.15 20.77 38.22
CA PRO A 243 6.66 21.23 39.50
C PRO A 243 7.02 22.73 39.51
N LYS A 244 7.25 23.35 38.35
CA LYS A 244 7.60 24.78 38.25
C LYS A 244 6.39 25.68 38.22
N THR A 245 5.34 25.27 37.52
CA THR A 245 4.17 26.12 37.26
C THR A 245 2.93 25.69 38.04
N GLY A 246 2.93 24.49 38.65
CA GLY A 246 1.78 23.89 39.30
C GLY A 246 0.66 23.47 38.34
N ARG A 247 0.86 23.61 37.02
CA ARG A 247 -0.16 23.30 36.01
C ARG A 247 -0.12 21.82 35.63
N GLN A 248 -1.29 21.26 35.31
CA GLN A 248 -1.35 19.92 34.71
C GLN A 248 -0.81 19.95 33.27
N ILE A 249 0.24 19.19 33.00
CA ILE A 249 0.81 18.97 31.68
C ILE A 249 0.56 17.53 31.23
N ASP A 250 0.61 17.27 29.92
CA ASP A 250 0.60 15.89 29.44
C ASP A 250 1.87 15.18 29.90
N ASP A 251 1.73 13.92 30.29
CA ASP A 251 2.84 13.05 30.63
C ASP A 251 3.10 12.08 29.48
N TYR A 252 2.19 11.13 29.30
CA TYR A 252 2.25 10.15 28.21
C TYR A 252 0.85 9.75 27.74
N SER A 253 0.82 8.93 26.69
CA SER A 253 -0.40 8.27 26.26
C SER A 253 -0.13 6.81 25.96
N GLU A 254 -1.16 6.01 26.13
CA GLU A 254 -1.13 4.57 25.92
C GLU A 254 -2.38 4.10 25.21
N ILE A 255 -2.30 2.93 24.59
CA ILE A 255 -3.47 2.18 24.13
C ILE A 255 -3.73 1.08 25.15
N VAL A 256 -4.97 0.97 25.61
CA VAL A 256 -5.41 -0.13 26.47
C VAL A 256 -6.49 -0.93 25.78
N ALA A 257 -6.45 -2.25 25.92
CA ALA A 257 -7.58 -3.09 25.57
C ALA A 257 -8.81 -2.73 26.43
N THR A 258 -9.98 -2.76 25.80
CA THR A 258 -11.26 -2.57 26.46
C THR A 258 -12.24 -3.62 26.00
N GLY A 259 -13.08 -4.10 26.92
CA GLY A 259 -14.21 -4.95 26.55
C GLY A 259 -15.15 -4.21 25.61
N PHE A 260 -15.51 -4.86 24.50
CA PHE A 260 -16.58 -4.42 23.62
C PHE A 260 -17.53 -5.59 23.40
N ASN A 261 -18.77 -5.43 23.86
CA ASN A 261 -19.79 -6.47 23.76
C ASN A 261 -20.72 -6.21 22.58
N GLY A 262 -21.03 -7.26 21.83
CA GLY A 262 -22.05 -7.23 20.80
C GLY A 262 -21.56 -6.71 19.45
N PRO A 263 -22.50 -6.63 18.48
CA PRO A 263 -22.22 -6.13 17.15
C PRO A 263 -22.08 -4.61 17.14
N VAL A 264 -21.62 -4.07 16.01
CA VAL A 264 -21.64 -2.64 15.74
C VAL A 264 -22.97 -2.27 15.10
N TYR A 265 -23.64 -1.25 15.63
CA TYR A 265 -24.82 -0.67 15.03
C TYR A 265 -24.43 0.55 14.19
N TYR A 266 -25.01 0.67 13.00
CA TYR A 266 -24.73 1.78 12.10
C TYR A 266 -25.97 2.19 11.31
N GLU A 267 -26.00 3.44 10.85
CA GLU A 267 -27.14 4.01 10.14
C GLU A 267 -26.92 3.96 8.62
N LYS A 268 -27.94 3.53 7.88
CA LYS A 268 -28.00 3.72 6.42
C LYS A 268 -28.41 5.17 6.10
N ARG A 269 -28.10 5.64 4.89
CA ARG A 269 -28.59 6.95 4.39
C ARG A 269 -30.12 7.14 4.48
N SER A 270 -30.88 6.04 4.54
CA SER A 270 -32.34 6.06 4.71
C SER A 270 -32.80 6.29 6.15
N GLY A 271 -31.90 6.43 7.12
CA GLY A 271 -32.21 6.46 8.56
C GLY A 271 -32.43 5.08 9.18
N LEU A 272 -32.27 4.00 8.41
CA LEU A 272 -32.47 2.65 8.91
C LEU A 272 -31.24 2.18 9.68
N MET A 273 -31.43 1.83 10.94
CA MET A 273 -30.40 1.19 11.74
C MET A 273 -30.13 -0.23 11.23
N GLN A 274 -28.87 -0.57 11.14
CA GLN A 274 -28.35 -1.87 10.74
C GLN A 274 -27.36 -2.37 11.76
N VAL A 275 -27.00 -3.64 11.62
CA VAL A 275 -26.12 -4.36 12.53
C VAL A 275 -25.01 -5.02 11.73
N ALA A 276 -23.78 -4.91 12.23
CA ALA A 276 -22.58 -5.57 11.71
C ALA A 276 -21.99 -6.46 12.80
N TYR A 277 -22.00 -7.77 12.57
CA TYR A 277 -21.34 -8.75 13.45
C TYR A 277 -19.85 -8.84 13.10
N PRO A 278 -18.96 -9.19 14.03
CA PRO A 278 -17.54 -9.30 13.73
C PRO A 278 -17.29 -10.46 12.77
N ILE A 279 -17.11 -10.12 11.49
CA ILE A 279 -16.78 -11.04 10.40
C ILE A 279 -15.56 -10.44 9.70
N PHE A 280 -14.49 -11.20 9.58
CA PHE A 280 -13.24 -10.75 8.95
C PHE A 280 -12.89 -11.76 7.86
N GLU A 281 -12.88 -11.35 6.60
CA GLU A 281 -12.61 -12.25 5.45
C GLU A 281 -13.43 -13.56 5.53
N ASP A 282 -14.74 -13.44 5.70
CA ASP A 282 -15.71 -14.54 5.88
C ASP A 282 -15.59 -15.37 7.18
N GLN A 283 -14.58 -15.13 8.01
CA GLN A 283 -14.43 -15.76 9.31
C GLN A 283 -15.31 -15.04 10.36
N LYS A 284 -16.29 -15.77 10.91
CA LYS A 284 -17.13 -15.27 11.99
C LYS A 284 -16.41 -15.36 13.33
N VAL A 285 -16.41 -14.27 14.08
CA VAL A 285 -15.89 -14.21 15.45
C VAL A 285 -17.06 -14.05 16.43
N ASP A 286 -16.91 -14.55 17.66
CA ASP A 286 -17.96 -14.38 18.68
C ASP A 286 -18.03 -12.89 19.11
N PRO A 287 -19.22 -12.26 19.07
CA PRO A 287 -19.38 -10.86 19.46
C PRO A 287 -19.28 -10.60 20.97
N GLN A 288 -19.21 -11.62 21.83
CA GLN A 288 -19.18 -11.45 23.28
C GLN A 288 -17.96 -10.69 23.79
N SER A 289 -18.12 -9.92 24.87
CA SER A 289 -17.04 -9.11 25.47
C SER A 289 -15.84 -9.88 26.01
N GLY A 290 -15.97 -11.19 26.20
CA GLY A 290 -14.87 -12.05 26.65
C GLY A 290 -13.93 -12.50 25.52
N VAL A 291 -14.30 -12.27 24.26
CA VAL A 291 -13.49 -12.66 23.10
C VAL A 291 -12.64 -11.49 22.65
N GLU A 292 -11.33 -11.72 22.55
CA GLU A 292 -10.39 -10.74 22.03
C GLU A 292 -10.27 -10.89 20.52
N ARG A 293 -11.11 -10.15 19.79
CA ARG A 293 -11.21 -10.20 18.32
C ARG A 293 -9.89 -9.86 17.60
N ARG A 294 -8.94 -9.27 18.33
CA ARG A 294 -7.61 -8.90 17.84
C ARG A 294 -6.62 -10.07 17.83
N LYS A 295 -7.00 -11.22 18.41
CA LYS A 295 -6.18 -12.43 18.48
C LYS A 295 -6.79 -13.62 17.72
N GLU A 296 -8.00 -13.45 17.19
CA GLU A 296 -8.76 -14.44 16.40
C GLU A 296 -8.53 -14.23 14.90
#